data_AF-A0A6A5W9A0-F1
#
_entry.id   AF-A0A6A5W9A0-F1
#
_cell.length_a   1.000
_cell.length_b   1.000
_cell.length_c   1.000
_cell.angle_alpha   90.00
_cell.angle_beta   90.00
_cell.angle_gamma   90.00
#
_symmetry.space_group_name_H-M   'P 1'
#
loop_
_entity.id
_entity.type
_entity.pdbx_description
1 polymer ?
#
loop_
_entity_poly.entity_id
_entity_poly.type
_entity_poly.pdbx_seq_one_letter_code
_entity_poly.pdbx_strand_id
1 'polypeptide(L)'
;MSRDASVSDMRRRMSALVVEAESLGIDITDTIPPAMKDHFGHLEELKEAKARITECETQNKQHLERIEKLTNERDQAEQQAVNAPSEYEQLKVDNKQLEHKVQFYKVLLEDEQKHHKSLMEKYQKALKERTQDNLAWQNLTRLEAQTKEQSDIIMKLTEQLRLSHKTFDVAHKHNESEVEQMNDAMVKLTKQVVDLESARLVVEAESEEIILTYQDFIAQVETDRQHDEVALNEWSACVQHTFRYKAAALSEARVLHTYFTHLENVLEMFRGVLHQLLSTDKCDVHWTPKNMQGTISSARLECDTFEVVHGMFEIEAREGDEIFGKLNALSDLAKKVQEHVEGMGKDLEKFLLALREQPGTWGKVKAKVGKRHTAGRK
;
A
#
# COMPACT_ATOMS: atom_id res chain seq x y z
N MET A 1 -12.62 -7.08 -94.99
CA MET A 1 -12.66 -7.81 -96.28
C MET A 1 -11.55 -7.26 -97.18
N SER A 2 -10.64 -8.17 -97.56
CA SER A 2 -9.66 -8.14 -98.65
C SER A 2 -9.25 -6.80 -99.27
N ARG A 3 -7.96 -6.45 -99.15
CA ARG A 3 -7.01 -6.51 -100.28
C ARG A 3 -5.61 -6.18 -99.79
N ASP A 4 -4.71 -7.15 -99.90
CA ASP A 4 -3.27 -6.92 -99.85
C ASP A 4 -2.91 -5.89 -100.92
N ALA A 5 -2.65 -4.66 -100.49
CA ALA A 5 -2.07 -3.64 -101.34
C ALA A 5 -0.63 -4.07 -101.63
N SER A 6 -0.39 -4.55 -102.84
CA SER A 6 0.95 -4.83 -103.34
C SER A 6 1.84 -3.60 -103.13
N VAL A 7 3.10 -3.83 -102.75
CA VAL A 7 4.12 -2.76 -102.60
C VAL A 7 4.19 -1.86 -103.84
N SER A 8 3.83 -2.38 -105.02
CA SER A 8 3.68 -1.62 -106.25
C SER A 8 2.56 -0.57 -106.21
N ASP A 9 1.41 -0.90 -105.61
CA ASP A 9 0.27 0.03 -105.49
C ASP A 9 0.54 1.12 -104.46
N MET A 10 1.28 0.78 -103.40
CA MET A 10 1.75 1.75 -102.40
C MET A 10 2.78 2.72 -103.00
N ARG A 11 3.74 2.22 -103.80
CA ARG A 11 4.66 3.05 -104.57
C ARG A 11 3.94 3.96 -105.55
N ARG A 12 2.94 3.46 -106.26
CA ARG A 12 2.19 4.25 -107.25
C ARG A 12 1.38 5.36 -106.58
N ARG A 13 0.80 5.11 -105.40
CA ARG A 13 0.13 6.13 -104.58
C ARG A 13 1.11 7.15 -104.01
N MET A 14 2.27 6.73 -103.54
CA MET A 14 3.32 7.65 -103.08
C MET A 14 3.88 8.53 -104.20
N SER A 15 4.14 7.97 -105.39
CA SER A 15 4.58 8.77 -106.54
C SER A 15 3.51 9.76 -107.01
N ALA A 16 2.23 9.42 -106.91
CA ALA A 16 1.14 10.35 -107.19
C ALA A 16 1.08 11.50 -106.17
N LEU A 17 1.25 11.19 -104.87
CA LEU A 17 1.30 12.20 -103.80
C LEU A 17 2.52 13.12 -103.90
N VAL A 18 3.67 12.58 -104.33
CA VAL A 18 4.91 13.36 -104.57
C VAL A 18 4.72 14.35 -105.72
N VAL A 19 4.10 13.92 -106.83
CA VAL A 19 3.80 14.80 -107.97
C VAL A 19 2.74 15.86 -107.60
N GLU A 20 1.76 15.49 -106.77
CA GLU A 20 0.74 16.43 -106.28
C GLU A 20 1.33 17.46 -105.31
N ALA A 21 2.25 17.05 -104.41
CA ALA A 21 2.97 17.94 -103.49
C ALA A 21 3.93 18.91 -104.22
N GLU A 22 4.65 18.42 -105.24
CA GLU A 22 5.49 19.26 -106.11
C GLU A 22 4.66 20.29 -106.90
N SER A 23 3.45 19.93 -107.32
CA SER A 23 2.54 20.86 -108.03
C SER A 23 1.95 21.96 -107.14
N LEU A 24 1.97 21.77 -105.82
CA LEU A 24 1.48 22.71 -104.81
C LEU A 24 2.60 23.52 -104.14
N GLY A 25 3.87 23.31 -104.55
CA GLY A 25 5.02 24.02 -103.98
C GLY A 25 5.32 23.67 -102.52
N ILE A 26 4.89 22.48 -102.05
CA ILE A 26 5.11 22.00 -100.69
C ILE A 26 6.36 21.12 -100.69
N ASP A 27 7.33 21.45 -99.83
CA ASP A 27 8.57 20.69 -99.71
C ASP A 27 8.31 19.32 -99.06
N ILE A 28 8.75 18.25 -99.73
CA ILE A 28 8.42 16.86 -99.39
C ILE A 28 8.98 16.44 -98.01
N THR A 29 9.95 17.17 -97.50
CA THR A 29 10.57 16.96 -96.18
C THR A 29 9.67 17.32 -94.99
N ASP A 30 8.58 18.07 -95.21
CA ASP A 30 7.65 18.54 -94.16
C ASP A 30 6.37 17.70 -94.03
N THR A 31 6.11 16.77 -94.96
CA THR A 31 4.93 15.88 -94.93
C THR A 31 5.23 14.45 -94.47
N ILE A 32 6.50 14.14 -94.17
CA ILE A 32 6.94 12.80 -93.75
C ILE A 32 7.00 12.72 -92.22
N PRO A 33 6.29 11.77 -91.56
CA PRO A 33 6.34 11.58 -90.12
C PRO A 33 7.76 11.36 -89.58
N PRO A 34 8.12 11.88 -88.39
CA PRO A 34 9.48 11.82 -87.84
C PRO A 34 10.06 10.39 -87.79
N ALA A 35 9.21 9.39 -87.55
CA ALA A 35 9.60 7.98 -87.48
C ALA A 35 10.05 7.37 -88.83
N MET A 36 9.80 8.04 -89.97
CA MET A 36 10.22 7.55 -91.29
C MET A 36 11.41 8.33 -91.88
N LYS A 37 11.84 9.45 -91.27
CA LYS A 37 12.99 10.23 -91.77
C LYS A 37 14.30 9.44 -91.80
N ASP A 38 14.54 8.58 -90.80
CA ASP A 38 15.72 7.70 -90.76
C ASP A 38 15.72 6.65 -91.89
N HIS A 39 14.54 6.20 -92.34
CA HIS A 39 14.44 5.26 -93.47
C HIS A 39 14.59 5.93 -94.84
N PHE A 40 14.31 7.22 -94.96
CA PHE A 40 14.55 7.99 -96.20
C PHE A 40 16.00 8.49 -96.31
N GLY A 41 16.70 8.72 -95.20
CA GLY A 41 18.15 9.00 -95.23
C GLY A 41 18.94 7.88 -95.95
N HIS A 42 18.57 6.62 -95.70
CA HIS A 42 19.15 5.48 -96.42
C HIS A 42 18.72 5.38 -97.89
N LEU A 43 17.62 6.03 -98.31
CA LEU A 43 17.23 6.10 -99.73
C LEU A 43 17.98 7.20 -100.47
N GLU A 44 18.31 8.32 -99.82
CA GLU A 44 19.19 9.36 -100.38
C GLU A 44 20.61 8.84 -100.54
N GLU A 45 21.16 8.17 -99.52
CA GLU A 45 22.45 7.50 -99.59
C GLU A 45 22.48 6.44 -100.71
N LEU A 46 21.37 5.72 -100.92
CA LEU A 46 21.25 4.72 -101.98
C LEU A 46 21.04 5.33 -103.37
N LYS A 47 20.45 6.54 -103.46
CA LYS A 47 20.33 7.32 -104.71
C LYS A 47 21.68 7.92 -105.09
N GLU A 48 22.44 8.45 -104.14
CA GLU A 48 23.82 8.91 -104.34
C GLU A 48 24.75 7.74 -104.71
N ALA A 49 24.64 6.60 -104.03
CA ALA A 49 25.41 5.41 -104.36
C ALA A 49 25.08 4.89 -105.78
N LYS A 50 23.80 4.87 -106.18
CA LYS A 50 23.41 4.51 -107.56
C LYS A 50 23.89 5.52 -108.58
N ALA A 51 23.82 6.82 -108.29
CA ALA A 51 24.32 7.87 -109.16
C ALA A 51 25.84 7.72 -109.38
N ARG A 52 26.62 7.48 -108.32
CA ARG A 52 28.06 7.20 -108.41
C ARG A 52 28.38 5.90 -109.15
N ILE A 53 27.57 4.86 -109.00
CA ILE A 53 27.74 3.61 -109.77
C ILE A 53 27.49 3.87 -111.25
N THR A 54 26.41 4.57 -111.61
CA THR A 54 26.13 4.91 -113.03
C THR A 54 27.17 5.84 -113.63
N GLU A 55 27.74 6.77 -112.84
CA GLU A 55 28.84 7.64 -113.24
C GLU A 55 30.13 6.84 -113.44
N CYS A 56 30.45 5.91 -112.53
CA CYS A 56 31.57 4.99 -112.71
C CYS A 56 31.37 4.09 -113.93
N GLU A 57 30.17 3.57 -114.19
CA GLU A 57 29.87 2.74 -115.36
C GLU A 57 29.99 3.52 -116.68
N THR A 58 29.54 4.79 -116.71
CA THR A 58 29.71 5.66 -117.89
C THR A 58 31.17 6.03 -118.11
N GLN A 59 31.92 6.34 -117.04
CA GLN A 59 33.36 6.55 -117.14
C GLN A 59 34.08 5.28 -117.62
N ASN A 60 33.72 4.10 -117.11
CA ASN A 60 34.32 2.83 -117.54
C ASN A 60 34.00 2.54 -119.02
N LYS A 61 32.79 2.85 -119.48
CA LYS A 61 32.40 2.70 -120.89
C LYS A 61 33.16 3.65 -121.80
N GLN A 62 33.34 4.92 -121.39
CA GLN A 62 34.18 5.88 -122.10
C GLN A 62 35.66 5.46 -122.11
N HIS A 63 36.16 4.88 -121.02
CA HIS A 63 37.52 4.33 -120.97
C HIS A 63 37.67 3.11 -121.88
N LEU A 64 36.69 2.22 -121.97
CA LEU A 64 36.70 1.08 -122.90
C LEU A 64 36.67 1.53 -124.36
N GLU A 65 35.80 2.49 -124.72
CA GLU A 65 35.76 3.08 -126.07
C GLU A 65 37.07 3.79 -126.42
N ARG A 66 37.70 4.44 -125.44
CA ARG A 66 39.01 5.10 -125.61
C ARG A 66 40.15 4.10 -125.74
N ILE A 67 40.09 2.98 -125.01
CA ILE A 67 41.02 1.85 -125.17
C ILE A 67 40.84 1.26 -126.57
N GLU A 68 39.62 1.03 -127.05
CA GLU A 68 39.35 0.46 -128.38
C GLU A 68 39.83 1.40 -129.51
N LYS A 69 39.62 2.72 -129.37
CA LYS A 69 40.20 3.73 -130.27
C LYS A 69 41.72 3.72 -130.27
N LEU A 70 42.34 3.75 -129.10
CA LEU A 70 43.80 3.73 -128.98
C LEU A 70 44.40 2.40 -129.47
N THR A 71 43.67 1.28 -129.35
CA THR A 71 44.10 -0.02 -129.88
C THR A 71 44.02 -0.03 -131.41
N ASN A 72 42.96 0.53 -132.02
CA ASN A 72 42.87 0.70 -133.46
C ASN A 72 43.91 1.69 -134.02
N GLU A 73 44.20 2.78 -133.30
CA GLU A 73 45.29 3.71 -133.65
C GLU A 73 46.66 3.04 -133.54
N ARG A 74 46.86 2.18 -132.53
CA ARG A 74 48.08 1.37 -132.38
C ARG A 74 48.24 0.39 -133.54
N ASP A 75 47.19 -0.32 -133.92
CA ASP A 75 47.24 -1.31 -135.01
C ASP A 75 47.43 -0.64 -136.39
N GLN A 76 46.87 0.55 -136.61
CA GLN A 76 47.15 1.37 -137.80
C GLN A 76 48.58 1.92 -137.83
N ALA A 77 49.13 2.34 -136.67
CA ALA A 77 50.52 2.76 -136.55
C ALA A 77 51.50 1.59 -136.71
N GLU A 78 51.13 0.39 -136.23
CA GLU A 78 51.92 -0.84 -136.34
C GLU A 78 51.96 -1.35 -137.80
N GLN A 79 50.91 -1.15 -138.60
CA GLN A 79 50.92 -1.42 -140.05
C GLN A 79 51.71 -0.40 -140.88
N GLN A 80 51.84 0.85 -140.44
CA GLN A 80 52.66 1.88 -141.10
C GLN A 80 54.15 1.80 -140.74
N ALA A 81 54.51 1.11 -139.66
CA ALA A 81 55.89 0.97 -139.18
C ALA A 81 56.69 -0.20 -139.80
N VAL A 82 56.12 -0.96 -140.77
CA VAL A 82 56.78 -2.13 -141.39
C VAL A 82 57.80 -1.74 -142.50
N ASN A 83 57.91 -0.46 -142.88
CA ASN A 83 58.83 0.01 -143.92
C ASN A 83 59.84 1.07 -143.43
N ALA A 84 60.76 0.71 -142.54
CA ALA A 84 62.06 1.39 -142.39
C ALA A 84 63.04 0.61 -141.48
N PRO A 85 64.12 0.03 -142.01
CA PRO A 85 65.15 -0.61 -141.20
C PRO A 85 66.29 0.36 -140.89
N SER A 86 66.30 0.98 -139.68
CA SER A 86 67.52 1.62 -139.12
C SER A 86 67.47 2.07 -137.63
N GLU A 87 66.32 2.12 -136.94
CA GLU A 87 66.22 2.72 -135.57
C GLU A 87 65.61 1.81 -134.47
N TYR A 88 65.44 0.51 -134.72
CA TYR A 88 64.65 -0.40 -133.87
C TYR A 88 65.40 -1.02 -132.66
N GLU A 89 66.74 -0.98 -132.62
CA GLU A 89 67.50 -1.57 -131.50
C GLU A 89 67.66 -0.62 -130.30
N GLN A 90 67.72 0.70 -130.52
CA GLN A 90 67.93 1.68 -129.46
C GLN A 90 66.66 1.90 -128.62
N LEU A 91 65.48 1.97 -129.25
CA LEU A 91 64.20 2.10 -128.55
C LEU A 91 63.86 0.89 -127.67
N LYS A 92 64.30 -0.32 -128.06
CA LYS A 92 64.08 -1.54 -127.29
C LYS A 92 64.90 -1.58 -126.00
N VAL A 93 66.08 -0.95 -126.01
CA VAL A 93 66.91 -0.77 -124.81
C VAL A 93 66.31 0.30 -123.89
N ASP A 94 65.86 1.42 -124.42
CA ASP A 94 65.24 2.50 -123.63
C ASP A 94 63.93 2.05 -122.98
N ASN A 95 63.10 1.27 -123.67
CA ASN A 95 61.85 0.74 -123.12
C ASN A 95 62.12 -0.25 -121.97
N LYS A 96 63.12 -1.14 -122.10
CA LYS A 96 63.57 -2.00 -121.01
C LYS A 96 64.11 -1.23 -119.81
N GLN A 97 64.85 -0.13 -120.04
CA GLN A 97 65.35 0.72 -118.95
C GLN A 97 64.22 1.46 -118.22
N LEU A 98 63.20 1.91 -118.95
CA LEU A 98 62.00 2.52 -118.37
C LEU A 98 61.16 1.52 -117.58
N GLU A 99 60.94 0.31 -118.09
CA GLU A 99 60.30 -0.78 -117.36
C GLU A 99 61.03 -1.08 -116.05
N HIS A 100 62.37 -1.19 -116.07
CA HIS A 100 63.16 -1.38 -114.85
C HIS A 100 63.03 -0.22 -113.86
N LYS A 101 62.97 1.04 -114.34
CA LYS A 101 62.74 2.21 -113.48
C LYS A 101 61.35 2.20 -112.85
N VAL A 102 60.31 1.85 -113.62
CA VAL A 102 58.94 1.72 -113.11
C VAL A 102 58.85 0.60 -112.08
N GLN A 103 59.48 -0.55 -112.34
CA GLN A 103 59.55 -1.65 -111.38
C GLN A 103 60.26 -1.23 -110.09
N PHE A 104 61.37 -0.50 -110.19
CA PHE A 104 62.11 0.02 -109.05
C PHE A 104 61.25 0.97 -108.19
N TYR A 105 60.60 1.97 -108.80
CA TYR A 105 59.73 2.90 -108.07
C TYR A 105 58.47 2.22 -107.51
N LYS A 106 57.95 1.20 -108.18
CA LYS A 106 56.83 0.40 -107.66
C LYS A 106 57.23 -0.37 -106.41
N VAL A 107 58.38 -1.05 -106.43
CA VAL A 107 58.92 -1.74 -105.25
C VAL A 107 59.20 -0.74 -104.12
N LEU A 108 59.77 0.43 -104.44
CA LEU A 108 60.01 1.48 -103.45
C LEU A 108 58.70 2.00 -102.83
N LEU A 109 57.67 2.23 -103.63
CA LEU A 109 56.35 2.65 -103.16
C LEU A 109 55.69 1.58 -102.30
N GLU A 110 55.75 0.30 -102.70
CA GLU A 110 55.22 -0.82 -101.94
C GLU A 110 55.93 -0.98 -100.59
N ASP A 111 57.25 -0.79 -100.56
CA ASP A 111 58.05 -0.87 -99.32
C ASP A 111 57.78 0.33 -98.40
N GLU A 112 57.67 1.55 -98.93
CA GLU A 112 57.26 2.74 -98.17
C GLU A 112 55.83 2.64 -97.65
N GLN A 113 54.88 2.12 -98.44
CA GLN A 113 53.51 1.87 -97.98
C GLN A 113 53.47 0.82 -96.87
N LYS A 114 54.29 -0.23 -96.96
CA LYS A 114 54.43 -1.24 -95.92
C LYS A 114 55.06 -0.66 -94.66
N HIS A 115 56.10 0.17 -94.81
CA HIS A 115 56.73 0.89 -93.71
C HIS A 115 55.74 1.82 -93.01
N HIS A 116 54.99 2.63 -93.77
CA HIS A 116 53.98 3.54 -93.26
C HIS A 116 52.84 2.80 -92.53
N LYS A 117 52.34 1.69 -93.09
CA LYS A 117 51.34 0.84 -92.42
C LYS A 117 51.86 0.29 -91.09
N SER A 118 53.09 -0.23 -91.07
CA SER A 118 53.70 -0.74 -89.83
C SER A 118 53.88 0.36 -88.79
N LEU A 119 54.29 1.56 -89.21
CA LEU A 119 54.43 2.72 -88.32
C LEU A 119 53.07 3.15 -87.75
N MET A 120 52.03 3.21 -88.58
CA MET A 120 50.66 3.53 -88.16
C MET A 120 50.10 2.50 -87.18
N GLU A 121 50.31 1.21 -87.42
CA GLU A 121 49.91 0.13 -86.50
C GLU A 121 50.63 0.26 -85.15
N LYS A 122 51.96 0.51 -85.16
CA LYS A 122 52.74 0.75 -83.94
C LYS A 122 52.26 1.99 -83.19
N TYR A 123 51.97 3.07 -83.90
CA TYR A 123 51.46 4.31 -83.30
C TYR A 123 50.05 4.12 -82.70
N GLN A 124 49.14 3.45 -83.41
CA GLN A 124 47.81 3.11 -82.88
C GLN A 124 47.91 2.20 -81.65
N LYS A 125 48.83 1.23 -81.65
CA LYS A 125 49.09 0.39 -80.48
C LYS A 125 49.60 1.21 -79.29
N ALA A 126 50.60 2.07 -79.51
CA ALA A 126 51.13 2.95 -78.46
C ALA A 126 50.07 3.94 -77.93
N LEU A 127 49.18 4.44 -78.79
CA LEU A 127 48.04 5.26 -78.36
C LEU A 127 47.05 4.48 -77.49
N LYS A 128 46.73 3.24 -77.86
CA LYS A 128 45.86 2.36 -77.05
C LYS A 128 46.48 2.01 -75.70
N GLU A 129 47.78 1.73 -75.67
CA GLU A 129 48.52 1.48 -74.42
C GLU A 129 48.49 2.75 -73.54
N ARG A 130 48.76 3.93 -74.11
CA ARG A 130 48.71 5.21 -73.37
C ARG A 130 47.31 5.54 -72.85
N THR A 131 46.23 5.24 -73.59
CA THR A 131 44.87 5.45 -73.09
C THR A 131 44.51 4.46 -71.99
N GLN A 132 44.97 3.20 -72.09
CA GLN A 132 44.81 2.21 -71.02
C GLN A 132 45.58 2.61 -69.76
N ASP A 133 46.81 3.09 -69.88
CA ASP A 133 47.63 3.57 -68.76
C ASP A 133 46.97 4.78 -68.08
N ASN A 134 46.45 5.74 -68.86
CA ASN A 134 45.70 6.87 -68.31
C ASN A 134 44.44 6.43 -67.55
N LEU A 135 43.69 5.46 -68.08
CA LEU A 135 42.52 4.90 -67.38
C LEU A 135 42.91 4.15 -66.11
N ALA A 136 44.01 3.39 -66.15
CA ALA A 136 44.54 2.71 -64.97
C ALA A 136 44.97 3.72 -63.89
N TRP A 137 45.63 4.81 -64.28
CA TRP A 137 46.05 5.87 -63.36
C TRP A 137 44.86 6.63 -62.73
N GLN A 138 43.82 6.91 -63.52
CA GLN A 138 42.56 7.48 -63.00
C GLN A 138 41.88 6.54 -62.01
N ASN A 139 41.83 5.24 -62.31
CA ASN A 139 41.27 4.24 -61.41
C ASN A 139 42.08 4.12 -60.12
N LEU A 140 43.40 4.14 -60.20
CA LEU A 140 44.30 4.13 -59.05
C LEU A 140 44.07 5.35 -58.17
N THR A 141 44.02 6.55 -58.76
CA THR A 141 43.73 7.80 -58.03
C THR A 141 42.37 7.76 -57.33
N ARG A 142 41.34 7.21 -58.00
CA ARG A 142 40.00 7.05 -57.41
C ARG A 142 40.03 6.06 -56.22
N LEU A 143 40.71 4.93 -56.37
CA LEU A 143 40.83 3.93 -55.31
C LEU A 143 41.61 4.49 -54.12
N GLU A 144 42.69 5.22 -54.34
CA GLU A 144 43.45 5.89 -53.27
C GLU A 144 42.57 6.90 -52.51
N ALA A 145 41.76 7.69 -53.21
CA ALA A 145 40.81 8.61 -52.58
C ALA A 145 39.76 7.86 -51.74
N GLN A 146 39.21 6.76 -52.27
CA GLN A 146 38.24 5.92 -51.54
C GLN A 146 38.85 5.24 -50.32
N THR A 147 40.08 4.70 -50.42
CA THR A 147 40.78 4.09 -49.29
C THR A 147 41.06 5.12 -48.21
N LYS A 148 41.46 6.34 -48.58
CA LYS A 148 41.66 7.44 -47.63
C LYS A 148 40.35 7.81 -46.92
N GLU A 149 39.26 7.98 -47.66
CA GLU A 149 37.95 8.28 -47.10
C GLU A 149 37.46 7.17 -46.14
N GLN A 150 37.60 5.91 -46.53
CA GLN A 150 37.25 4.77 -45.68
C GLN A 150 38.12 4.70 -44.42
N SER A 151 39.42 4.97 -44.53
CA SER A 151 40.33 5.04 -43.38
C SER A 151 39.89 6.12 -42.39
N ASP A 152 39.52 7.31 -42.90
CA ASP A 152 39.03 8.41 -42.06
C ASP A 152 37.70 8.05 -41.36
N ILE A 153 36.80 7.35 -42.05
CA ILE A 153 35.54 6.86 -41.47
C ILE A 153 35.82 5.82 -40.38
N ILE A 154 36.71 4.86 -40.62
CA ILE A 154 37.10 3.83 -39.64
C ILE A 154 37.69 4.49 -38.39
N MET A 155 38.58 5.48 -38.55
CA MET A 155 39.14 6.21 -37.41
C MET A 155 38.06 6.94 -36.60
N LYS A 156 37.10 7.61 -37.26
CA LYS A 156 35.98 8.28 -36.56
C LYS A 156 35.10 7.30 -35.80
N LEU A 157 34.73 6.17 -36.43
CA LEU A 157 33.92 5.13 -35.79
C LEU A 157 34.65 4.48 -34.61
N THR A 158 35.96 4.24 -34.74
CA THR A 158 36.78 3.69 -33.66
C THR A 158 36.85 4.63 -32.46
N GLU A 159 36.99 5.94 -32.72
CA GLU A 159 37.00 6.94 -31.65
C GLU A 159 35.61 7.09 -31.00
N GLN A 160 34.53 7.07 -31.78
CA GLN A 160 33.16 7.07 -31.23
C GLN A 160 32.89 5.83 -30.37
N LEU A 161 33.32 4.64 -30.82
CA LEU A 161 33.18 3.40 -30.05
C LEU A 161 33.95 3.49 -28.73
N ARG A 162 35.18 4.02 -28.77
CA ARG A 162 36.01 4.24 -27.57
C ARG A 162 35.35 5.21 -26.59
N LEU A 163 34.78 6.31 -27.07
CA LEU A 163 34.06 7.27 -26.23
C LEU A 163 32.79 6.65 -25.63
N SER A 164 32.03 5.89 -26.43
CA SER A 164 30.84 5.17 -25.98
C SER A 164 31.15 4.17 -24.87
N HIS A 165 32.20 3.36 -25.03
CA HIS A 165 32.66 2.44 -23.99
C HIS A 165 33.04 3.18 -22.70
N LYS A 166 33.76 4.30 -22.79
CA LYS A 166 34.08 5.10 -21.61
C LYS A 166 32.85 5.63 -20.90
N THR A 167 31.85 6.12 -21.64
CA THR A 167 30.59 6.59 -21.03
C THR A 167 29.81 5.45 -20.40
N PHE A 168 29.80 4.28 -21.05
CA PHE A 168 29.16 3.08 -20.51
C PHE A 168 29.83 2.62 -19.22
N ASP A 169 31.16 2.55 -19.18
CA ASP A 169 31.90 2.14 -17.97
C ASP A 169 31.67 3.10 -16.79
N VAL A 170 31.59 4.40 -17.05
CA VAL A 170 31.26 5.40 -16.01
C VAL A 170 29.84 5.23 -15.50
N ALA A 171 28.86 5.09 -16.40
CA ALA A 171 27.47 4.86 -16.04
C ALA A 171 27.29 3.54 -15.27
N HIS A 172 27.99 2.49 -15.70
CA HIS A 172 27.93 1.17 -15.07
C HIS A 172 28.48 1.22 -13.64
N LYS A 173 29.65 1.84 -13.42
CA LYS A 173 30.22 2.02 -12.07
C LYS A 173 29.34 2.87 -11.16
N HIS A 174 28.73 3.91 -11.72
CA HIS A 174 27.81 4.75 -10.97
C HIS A 174 26.58 3.94 -10.52
N ASN A 175 25.98 3.18 -11.43
CA ASN A 175 24.83 2.33 -11.14
C ASN A 175 25.18 1.21 -10.13
N GLU A 176 26.36 0.60 -10.23
CA GLU A 176 26.84 -0.37 -9.23
C GLU A 176 26.93 0.26 -7.84
N SER A 177 27.48 1.48 -7.74
CA SER A 177 27.55 2.20 -6.47
C SER A 177 26.17 2.56 -5.91
N GLU A 178 25.20 2.93 -6.74
CA GLU A 178 23.83 3.21 -6.30
C GLU A 178 23.12 1.94 -5.80
N VAL A 179 23.30 0.82 -6.50
CA VAL A 179 22.76 -0.49 -6.08
C VAL A 179 23.37 -0.92 -4.75
N GLU A 180 24.68 -0.73 -4.55
CA GLU A 180 25.34 -1.03 -3.28
C GLU A 180 24.81 -0.17 -2.14
N GLN A 181 24.66 1.15 -2.35
CA GLN A 181 24.08 2.05 -1.35
C GLN A 181 22.62 1.69 -1.01
N MET A 182 21.83 1.32 -2.03
CA MET A 182 20.46 0.88 -1.83
C MET A 182 20.40 -0.43 -1.03
N ASN A 183 21.27 -1.40 -1.33
CA ASN A 183 21.37 -2.65 -0.56
C ASN A 183 21.76 -2.39 0.89
N ASP A 184 22.74 -1.52 1.15
CA ASP A 184 23.13 -1.12 2.51
C ASP A 184 21.96 -0.47 3.27
N ALA A 185 21.19 0.39 2.60
CA ALA A 185 20.00 1.00 3.18
C ALA A 185 18.92 -0.04 3.49
N MET A 186 18.69 -1.00 2.58
CA MET A 186 17.74 -2.09 2.80
C MET A 186 18.15 -2.96 3.99
N VAL A 187 19.42 -3.36 4.11
CA VAL A 187 19.91 -4.15 5.25
C VAL A 187 19.73 -3.39 6.57
N LYS A 188 20.02 -2.09 6.62
CA LYS A 188 19.79 -1.25 7.81
C LYS A 188 18.30 -1.19 8.16
N LEU A 189 17.43 -0.99 7.17
CA LEU A 189 16.00 -0.93 7.39
C LEU A 189 15.44 -2.27 7.87
N THR A 190 15.86 -3.39 7.27
CA THR A 190 15.49 -4.73 7.71
C THR A 190 15.90 -4.98 9.15
N LYS A 191 17.12 -4.58 9.54
CA LYS A 191 17.56 -4.68 10.93
C LYS A 191 16.67 -3.86 11.88
N GLN A 192 16.34 -2.62 11.52
CA GLN A 192 15.44 -1.78 12.32
C GLN A 192 14.05 -2.38 12.47
N VAL A 193 13.49 -2.99 11.41
CA VAL A 193 12.19 -3.68 11.47
C VAL A 193 12.26 -4.85 12.45
N VAL A 194 13.29 -5.69 12.38
CA VAL A 194 13.48 -6.81 13.31
C VAL A 194 13.62 -6.32 14.76
N ASP A 195 14.43 -5.27 14.99
CA ASP A 195 14.61 -4.69 16.32
C ASP A 195 13.26 -4.15 16.87
N LEU A 196 12.47 -3.45 16.04
CA LEU A 196 11.15 -2.93 16.42
C LEU A 196 10.13 -4.05 16.66
N GLU A 197 10.11 -5.10 15.84
CA GLU A 197 9.25 -6.26 16.06
C GLU A 197 9.59 -6.97 17.38
N SER A 198 10.89 -7.12 17.69
CA SER A 198 11.31 -7.69 18.96
C SER A 198 10.88 -6.85 20.17
N ALA A 199 11.02 -5.52 20.08
CA ALA A 199 10.59 -4.60 21.14
C ALA A 199 9.07 -4.61 21.32
N ARG A 200 8.31 -4.69 20.21
CA ARG A 200 6.86 -4.82 20.24
C ARG A 200 6.42 -6.08 20.98
N LEU A 201 7.03 -7.24 20.70
CA LEU A 201 6.70 -8.50 21.37
C LEU A 201 6.96 -8.44 22.88
N VAL A 202 8.03 -7.77 23.32
CA VAL A 202 8.30 -7.54 24.74
C VAL A 202 7.21 -6.69 25.39
N VAL A 203 6.83 -5.58 24.75
CA VAL A 203 5.76 -4.69 25.25
C VAL A 203 4.40 -5.40 25.31
N GLU A 204 4.08 -6.24 24.31
CA GLU A 204 2.85 -7.05 24.31
C GLU A 204 2.85 -8.04 25.50
N ALA A 205 3.97 -8.74 25.75
CA ALA A 205 4.10 -9.66 26.88
C ALA A 205 3.99 -8.94 28.24
N GLU A 206 4.67 -7.80 28.42
CA GLU A 206 4.55 -6.98 29.63
C GLU A 206 3.12 -6.47 29.83
N SER A 207 2.45 -6.07 28.76
CA SER A 207 1.05 -5.62 28.82
C SER A 207 0.12 -6.76 29.26
N GLU A 208 0.32 -7.98 28.78
CA GLU A 208 -0.47 -9.15 29.20
C GLU A 208 -0.25 -9.46 30.69
N GLU A 209 1.00 -9.43 31.16
CA GLU A 209 1.33 -9.62 32.58
C GLU A 209 0.67 -8.55 33.46
N ILE A 210 0.72 -7.28 33.04
CA ILE A 210 0.04 -6.18 33.74
C ILE A 210 -1.47 -6.44 33.80
N ILE A 211 -2.10 -6.87 32.72
CA ILE A 211 -3.55 -7.15 32.70
C ILE A 211 -3.88 -8.28 33.69
N LEU A 212 -3.11 -9.37 33.71
CA LEU A 212 -3.33 -10.48 34.64
C LEU A 212 -3.18 -10.03 36.10
N THR A 213 -2.12 -9.29 36.43
CA THR A 213 -1.90 -8.78 37.80
C THR A 213 -3.01 -7.84 38.27
N TYR A 214 -3.56 -7.00 37.38
CA TYR A 214 -4.73 -6.17 37.70
C TYR A 214 -5.99 -7.01 37.94
N GLN A 215 -6.22 -8.05 37.15
CA GLN A 215 -7.36 -8.95 37.35
C GLN A 215 -7.28 -9.68 38.69
N ASP A 216 -6.10 -10.20 39.05
CA ASP A 216 -5.85 -10.83 40.34
C ASP A 216 -6.06 -9.85 41.50
N PHE A 217 -5.58 -8.62 41.36
CA PHE A 217 -5.78 -7.57 42.36
C PHE A 217 -7.26 -7.22 42.55
N ILE A 218 -8.02 -7.09 41.45
CA ILE A 218 -9.47 -6.84 41.52
C ILE A 218 -10.17 -8.00 42.24
N ALA A 219 -9.87 -9.25 41.87
CA ALA A 219 -10.45 -10.43 42.50
C ALA A 219 -10.14 -10.50 44.01
N GLN A 220 -8.91 -10.14 44.40
CA GLN A 220 -8.52 -10.07 45.81
C GLN A 220 -9.33 -8.99 46.55
N VAL A 221 -9.43 -7.78 46.00
CA VAL A 221 -10.20 -6.69 46.61
C VAL A 221 -11.69 -7.04 46.72
N GLU A 222 -12.26 -7.72 45.73
CA GLU A 222 -13.65 -8.19 45.78
C GLU A 222 -13.85 -9.26 46.88
N THR A 223 -12.87 -10.15 47.06
CA THR A 223 -12.89 -11.16 48.12
C THR A 223 -12.77 -10.52 49.50
N ASP A 224 -11.84 -9.59 49.67
CA ASP A 224 -11.65 -8.85 50.93
C ASP A 224 -12.91 -8.04 51.27
N ARG A 225 -13.52 -7.38 50.27
CA ARG A 225 -14.80 -6.66 50.42
C ARG A 225 -15.93 -7.57 50.90
N GLN A 226 -16.04 -8.78 50.37
CA GLN A 226 -17.04 -9.76 50.82
C GLN A 226 -16.78 -10.20 52.26
N HIS A 227 -15.51 -10.42 52.63
CA HIS A 227 -15.13 -10.77 53.99
C HIS A 227 -15.48 -9.65 54.99
N ASP A 228 -15.18 -8.40 54.63
CA ASP A 228 -15.51 -7.22 55.43
C ASP A 228 -17.03 -7.04 55.57
N GLU A 229 -17.81 -7.27 54.51
CA GLU A 229 -19.27 -7.22 54.57
C GLU A 229 -19.83 -8.27 55.55
N VAL A 230 -19.29 -9.50 55.53
CA VAL A 230 -19.68 -10.56 56.46
C VAL A 230 -19.32 -10.19 57.89
N ALA A 231 -18.08 -9.75 58.14
CA ALA A 231 -17.62 -9.36 59.47
C ALA A 231 -18.42 -8.17 60.03
N LEU A 232 -18.75 -7.19 59.18
CA LEU A 232 -19.58 -6.04 59.58
C LEU A 232 -21.00 -6.46 59.94
N ASN A 233 -21.60 -7.39 59.18
CA ASN A 233 -22.93 -7.92 59.47
C ASN A 233 -22.95 -8.71 60.78
N GLU A 234 -21.94 -9.56 61.03
CA GLU A 234 -21.79 -10.30 62.28
C GLU A 234 -21.60 -9.37 63.48
N TRP A 235 -20.74 -8.35 63.33
CA TRP A 235 -20.52 -7.35 64.37
C TRP A 235 -21.78 -6.53 64.65
N SER A 236 -22.48 -6.10 63.61
CA SER A 236 -23.76 -5.39 63.72
C SER A 236 -24.80 -6.23 64.45
N ALA A 237 -24.93 -7.51 64.11
CA ALA A 237 -25.81 -8.44 64.79
C ALA A 237 -25.45 -8.61 66.28
N CYS A 238 -24.15 -8.77 66.59
CA CYS A 238 -23.66 -8.86 67.96
C CYS A 238 -23.95 -7.60 68.78
N VAL A 239 -23.72 -6.42 68.20
CA VAL A 239 -24.00 -5.12 68.85
C VAL A 239 -25.50 -4.95 69.10
N GLN A 240 -26.33 -5.24 68.11
CA GLN A 240 -27.79 -5.16 68.25
C GLN A 240 -28.30 -6.14 69.31
N HIS A 241 -27.79 -7.37 69.32
CA HIS A 241 -28.11 -8.36 70.34
C HIS A 241 -27.73 -7.86 71.74
N THR A 242 -26.49 -7.37 71.90
CA THR A 242 -26.00 -6.81 73.16
C THR A 242 -26.82 -5.60 73.63
N PHE A 243 -27.23 -4.73 72.70
CA PHE A 243 -28.08 -3.58 73.03
C PHE A 243 -29.46 -4.03 73.51
N ARG A 244 -30.11 -4.96 72.78
CA ARG A 244 -31.42 -5.53 73.18
C ARG A 244 -31.34 -6.20 74.55
N TYR A 245 -30.29 -7.00 74.78
CA TYR A 245 -30.00 -7.63 76.06
C TYR A 245 -29.91 -6.62 77.21
N LYS A 246 -29.06 -5.59 77.05
CA LYS A 246 -28.87 -4.55 78.08
C LYS A 246 -30.15 -3.76 78.31
N ALA A 247 -30.89 -3.43 77.25
CA ALA A 247 -32.16 -2.71 77.36
C ALA A 247 -33.22 -3.52 78.12
N ALA A 248 -33.32 -4.83 77.87
CA ALA A 248 -34.23 -5.72 78.59
C ALA A 248 -33.86 -5.82 80.07
N ALA A 249 -32.59 -6.13 80.38
CA ALA A 249 -32.12 -6.24 81.76
C ALA A 249 -32.32 -4.94 82.55
N LEU A 250 -32.02 -3.78 81.94
CA LEU A 250 -32.23 -2.46 82.56
C LEU A 250 -33.72 -2.19 82.80
N SER A 251 -34.58 -2.53 81.83
CA SER A 251 -36.02 -2.30 81.94
C SER A 251 -36.63 -3.15 83.06
N GLU A 252 -36.27 -4.42 83.13
CA GLU A 252 -36.68 -5.34 84.21
C GLU A 252 -36.17 -4.88 85.58
N ALA A 253 -34.89 -4.52 85.68
CA ALA A 253 -34.30 -4.01 86.92
C ALA A 253 -34.95 -2.71 87.39
N ARG A 254 -35.33 -1.82 86.46
CA ARG A 254 -36.00 -0.55 86.77
C ARG A 254 -37.38 -0.78 87.39
N VAL A 255 -38.16 -1.73 86.87
CA VAL A 255 -39.49 -2.06 87.44
C VAL A 255 -39.33 -2.61 88.86
N LEU A 256 -38.39 -3.54 89.08
CA LEU A 256 -38.12 -4.06 90.43
C LEU A 256 -37.65 -2.97 91.39
N HIS A 257 -36.80 -2.05 90.93
CA HIS A 257 -36.35 -0.92 91.76
C HIS A 257 -37.53 -0.02 92.18
N THR A 258 -38.44 0.30 91.25
CA THR A 258 -39.66 1.06 91.56
C THR A 258 -40.54 0.32 92.56
N TYR A 259 -40.72 -1.00 92.40
CA TYR A 259 -41.40 -1.84 93.37
C TYR A 259 -40.80 -1.72 94.78
N PHE A 260 -39.48 -1.95 94.92
CA PHE A 260 -38.82 -1.90 96.23
C PHE A 260 -38.88 -0.51 96.86
N THR A 261 -38.86 0.56 96.04
CA THR A 261 -39.07 1.93 96.51
C THR A 261 -40.49 2.11 97.06
N HIS A 262 -41.52 1.59 96.39
CA HIS A 262 -42.88 1.63 96.91
C HIS A 262 -43.05 0.77 98.18
N LEU A 263 -42.43 -0.40 98.22
CA LEU A 263 -42.42 -1.26 99.39
C LEU A 263 -41.80 -0.57 100.61
N GLU A 264 -40.65 0.09 100.44
CA GLU A 264 -40.00 0.87 101.50
C GLU A 264 -40.95 1.95 102.04
N ASN A 265 -41.63 2.69 101.16
CA ASN A 265 -42.63 3.68 101.56
C ASN A 265 -43.78 3.05 102.37
N VAL A 266 -44.28 1.87 101.97
CA VAL A 266 -45.34 1.17 102.72
C VAL A 266 -44.82 0.75 104.11
N LEU A 267 -43.61 0.21 104.18
CA LEU A 267 -43.00 -0.19 105.45
C LEU A 267 -42.75 1.02 106.37
N GLU A 268 -42.36 2.18 105.83
CA GLU A 268 -42.26 3.42 106.59
C GLU A 268 -43.63 3.89 107.12
N MET A 269 -44.69 3.76 106.32
CA MET A 269 -46.06 4.05 106.77
C MET A 269 -46.48 3.12 107.92
N PHE A 270 -46.25 1.81 107.80
CA PHE A 270 -46.50 0.84 108.87
C PHE A 270 -45.69 1.17 110.12
N ARG A 271 -44.39 1.46 109.97
CA ARG A 271 -43.52 1.86 111.07
C ARG A 271 -44.03 3.13 111.74
N GLY A 272 -44.46 4.13 110.97
CA GLY A 272 -45.02 5.38 111.47
C GLY A 272 -46.27 5.15 112.32
N VAL A 273 -47.21 4.35 111.81
CA VAL A 273 -48.43 3.98 112.53
C VAL A 273 -48.11 3.22 113.82
N LEU A 274 -47.27 2.18 113.75
CA LEU A 274 -46.88 1.39 114.91
C LEU A 274 -46.13 2.24 115.95
N HIS A 275 -45.24 3.12 115.51
CA HIS A 275 -44.51 4.03 116.40
C HIS A 275 -45.46 4.99 117.11
N GLN A 276 -46.45 5.55 116.42
CA GLN A 276 -47.48 6.40 117.04
C GLN A 276 -48.32 5.64 118.06
N LEU A 277 -48.73 4.41 117.74
CA LEU A 277 -49.52 3.56 118.64
C LEU A 277 -48.74 3.19 119.92
N LEU A 278 -47.44 2.95 119.80
CA LEU A 278 -46.58 2.50 120.89
C LEU A 278 -45.93 3.65 121.68
N SER A 279 -45.83 4.86 121.13
CA SER A 279 -45.21 6.01 121.80
C SER A 279 -46.07 6.51 122.97
N THR A 280 -45.48 6.67 124.15
CA THR A 280 -46.17 7.13 125.36
C THR A 280 -46.46 8.63 125.38
N ASP A 281 -45.75 9.40 124.57
CA ASP A 281 -45.63 10.85 124.75
C ASP A 281 -46.57 11.67 123.85
N LYS A 282 -47.26 11.02 122.91
CA LYS A 282 -48.21 11.65 121.98
C LYS A 282 -49.58 10.96 122.10
N CYS A 283 -50.63 11.73 122.36
CA CYS A 283 -52.03 11.24 122.42
C CYS A 283 -52.77 11.34 121.09
N ASP A 284 -52.29 12.16 120.14
CA ASP A 284 -52.91 12.30 118.83
C ASP A 284 -52.43 11.21 117.88
N VAL A 285 -53.18 10.10 117.85
CA VAL A 285 -53.01 9.03 116.87
C VAL A 285 -53.49 9.55 115.51
N HIS A 286 -52.58 9.72 114.56
CA HIS A 286 -52.98 9.95 113.17
C HIS A 286 -53.40 8.60 112.60
N TRP A 287 -54.70 8.44 112.37
CA TRP A 287 -55.27 7.25 111.76
C TRP A 287 -54.72 7.08 110.34
N THR A 288 -54.56 5.82 109.92
CA THR A 288 -54.08 5.33 108.61
C THR A 288 -53.74 6.41 107.58
N PRO A 289 -52.47 6.50 107.12
CA PRO A 289 -52.13 7.40 106.02
C PRO A 289 -53.11 7.22 104.86
N LYS A 290 -53.76 8.30 104.42
CA LYS A 290 -54.86 8.26 103.43
C LYS A 290 -54.45 7.60 102.10
N ASN A 291 -53.16 7.52 101.84
CA ASN A 291 -52.56 6.94 100.64
C ASN A 291 -52.03 5.50 100.84
N MET A 292 -52.09 4.91 102.03
CA MET A 292 -51.46 3.60 102.31
C MET A 292 -51.96 2.49 101.37
N GLN A 293 -53.28 2.37 101.20
CA GLN A 293 -53.86 1.38 100.28
C GLN A 293 -53.48 1.67 98.83
N GLY A 294 -53.42 2.95 98.44
CA GLY A 294 -52.95 3.37 97.12
C GLY A 294 -51.50 2.95 96.87
N THR A 295 -50.60 3.15 97.83
CA THR A 295 -49.19 2.77 97.71
C THR A 295 -48.99 1.26 97.70
N ILE A 296 -49.76 0.50 98.50
CA ILE A 296 -49.77 -0.98 98.44
C ILE A 296 -50.24 -1.46 97.06
N SER A 297 -51.32 -0.89 96.52
CA SER A 297 -51.81 -1.23 95.18
C SER A 297 -50.84 -0.82 94.07
N SER A 298 -50.14 0.31 94.21
CA SER A 298 -49.08 0.71 93.28
C SER A 298 -47.91 -0.27 93.31
N ALA A 299 -47.45 -0.71 94.49
CA ALA A 299 -46.41 -1.74 94.59
C ALA A 299 -46.85 -3.05 93.89
N ARG A 300 -48.10 -3.49 94.10
CA ARG A 300 -48.64 -4.66 93.39
C ARG A 300 -48.60 -4.49 91.87
N LEU A 301 -49.02 -3.32 91.37
CA LEU A 301 -49.03 -3.04 89.95
C LEU A 301 -47.62 -3.12 89.34
N GLU A 302 -46.57 -2.72 90.07
CA GLU A 302 -45.19 -2.86 89.60
C GLU A 302 -44.75 -4.33 89.53
N CYS A 303 -45.20 -5.20 90.45
CA CYS A 303 -44.97 -6.65 90.33
C CYS A 303 -45.63 -7.23 89.07
N ASP A 304 -46.88 -6.85 88.80
CA ASP A 304 -47.60 -7.29 87.61
C ASP A 304 -46.95 -6.72 86.33
N THR A 305 -46.48 -5.48 86.38
CA THR A 305 -45.75 -4.82 85.28
C THR A 305 -44.43 -5.53 85.00
N PHE A 306 -43.75 -6.06 86.02
CA PHE A 306 -42.54 -6.86 85.81
C PHE A 306 -42.86 -8.10 84.98
N GLU A 307 -43.94 -8.83 85.25
CA GLU A 307 -44.32 -10.01 84.45
C GLU A 307 -44.58 -9.65 82.99
N VAL A 308 -45.23 -8.51 82.75
CA VAL A 308 -45.49 -8.02 81.39
C VAL A 308 -44.20 -7.65 80.69
N VAL A 309 -43.33 -6.86 81.34
CA VAL A 309 -42.03 -6.45 80.78
C VAL A 309 -41.13 -7.66 80.55
N HIS A 310 -41.11 -8.59 81.50
CA HIS A 310 -40.39 -9.85 81.37
C HIS A 310 -40.99 -10.69 80.24
N GLY A 311 -42.30 -10.76 80.05
CA GLY A 311 -42.90 -11.46 78.90
C GLY A 311 -42.60 -10.82 77.54
N MET A 312 -42.50 -9.49 77.47
CA MET A 312 -42.29 -8.75 76.21
C MET A 312 -40.90 -8.94 75.60
N PHE A 313 -39.89 -9.22 76.41
CA PHE A 313 -38.51 -9.38 75.94
C PHE A 313 -38.19 -10.86 75.66
N GLU A 314 -38.87 -11.54 74.74
CA GLU A 314 -38.44 -12.87 74.27
C GLU A 314 -37.06 -12.77 73.58
N ILE A 315 -35.99 -12.90 74.36
CA ILE A 315 -34.62 -12.97 73.87
C ILE A 315 -34.21 -14.44 73.89
N GLU A 316 -33.83 -14.98 72.72
CA GLU A 316 -33.39 -16.38 72.51
C GLU A 316 -32.23 -16.81 73.44
N ALA A 317 -31.52 -15.85 74.05
CA ALA A 317 -30.44 -16.05 75.02
C ALA A 317 -30.88 -16.14 76.49
N ARG A 318 -32.18 -16.26 76.79
CA ARG A 318 -32.70 -16.27 78.18
C ARG A 318 -32.45 -17.56 78.93
N GLU A 319 -32.41 -18.70 78.25
CA GLU A 319 -32.19 -19.99 78.90
C GLU A 319 -30.73 -20.12 79.37
N GLY A 320 -30.53 -19.98 80.69
CA GLY A 320 -29.22 -20.14 81.34
C GLY A 320 -28.51 -18.84 81.72
N ASP A 321 -29.12 -17.68 81.50
CA ASP A 321 -28.49 -16.40 81.86
C ASP A 321 -28.62 -16.09 83.36
N GLU A 322 -27.48 -15.85 84.02
CA GLU A 322 -27.44 -15.55 85.45
C GLU A 322 -28.14 -14.25 85.85
N ILE A 323 -28.11 -13.21 85.01
CA ILE A 323 -28.69 -11.91 85.32
C ILE A 323 -30.22 -12.02 85.28
N PHE A 324 -30.77 -12.60 84.23
CA PHE A 324 -32.22 -12.81 84.13
C PHE A 324 -32.72 -13.82 85.17
N GLY A 325 -31.94 -14.86 85.48
CA GLY A 325 -32.24 -15.76 86.60
C GLY A 325 -32.31 -15.04 87.94
N LYS A 326 -31.37 -14.13 88.22
CA LYS A 326 -31.38 -13.31 89.45
C LYS A 326 -32.54 -12.31 89.48
N LEU A 327 -32.86 -11.65 88.36
CA LEU A 327 -33.99 -10.72 88.27
C LEU A 327 -35.32 -11.44 88.46
N ASN A 328 -35.49 -12.64 87.88
CA ASN A 328 -36.69 -13.44 88.07
C ASN A 328 -36.84 -13.91 89.53
N ALA A 329 -35.74 -14.37 90.16
CA ALA A 329 -35.74 -14.73 91.57
C ALA A 329 -36.08 -13.55 92.49
N LEU A 330 -35.63 -12.33 92.15
CA LEU A 330 -36.00 -11.11 92.86
C LEU A 330 -37.49 -10.76 92.69
N SER A 331 -38.05 -10.99 91.50
CA SER A 331 -39.49 -10.81 91.25
C SER A 331 -40.34 -11.79 92.06
N ASP A 332 -39.95 -13.07 92.10
CA ASP A 332 -40.63 -14.06 92.92
C ASP A 332 -40.59 -13.72 94.42
N LEU A 333 -39.45 -13.18 94.88
CA LEU A 333 -39.33 -12.65 96.24
C LEU A 333 -40.24 -11.44 96.44
N ALA A 334 -40.25 -10.50 95.49
CA ALA A 334 -41.11 -9.30 95.53
C ALA A 334 -42.60 -9.68 95.63
N LYS A 335 -43.08 -10.65 94.83
CA LYS A 335 -44.46 -11.14 94.91
C LYS A 335 -44.79 -11.68 96.29
N LYS A 336 -43.92 -12.54 96.83
CA LYS A 336 -44.11 -13.08 98.19
C LYS A 336 -44.16 -11.96 99.23
N VAL A 337 -43.25 -10.99 99.18
CA VAL A 337 -43.22 -9.87 100.12
C VAL A 337 -44.47 -9.00 99.96
N GLN A 338 -44.93 -8.76 98.73
CA GLN A 338 -46.15 -8.02 98.45
C GLN A 338 -47.38 -8.69 99.06
N GLU A 339 -47.54 -10.01 98.93
CA GLU A 339 -48.64 -10.75 99.57
C GLU A 339 -48.65 -10.57 101.09
N HIS A 340 -47.47 -10.62 101.72
CA HIS A 340 -47.34 -10.39 103.17
C HIS A 340 -47.70 -8.95 103.54
N VAL A 341 -47.24 -7.96 102.78
CA VAL A 341 -47.52 -6.54 103.01
C VAL A 341 -49.00 -6.21 102.81
N GLU A 342 -49.66 -6.80 101.82
CA GLU A 342 -51.11 -6.69 101.64
C GLU A 342 -51.86 -7.29 102.84
N GLY A 343 -51.41 -8.45 103.33
CA GLY A 343 -51.94 -9.08 104.54
C GLY A 343 -51.79 -8.17 105.77
N MET A 344 -50.58 -7.67 106.01
CA MET A 344 -50.27 -6.72 107.09
C MET A 344 -51.11 -5.44 106.98
N GLY A 345 -51.30 -4.91 105.77
CA GLY A 345 -52.11 -3.73 105.53
C GLY A 345 -53.57 -3.95 105.93
N LYS A 346 -54.15 -5.08 105.53
CA LYS A 346 -55.53 -5.47 105.91
C LYS A 346 -55.66 -5.68 107.42
N ASP A 347 -54.68 -6.32 108.05
CA ASP A 347 -54.71 -6.58 109.48
C ASP A 347 -54.56 -5.28 110.29
N LEU A 348 -53.66 -4.39 109.86
CA LEU A 348 -53.49 -3.07 110.46
C LEU A 348 -54.75 -2.21 110.31
N GLU A 349 -55.39 -2.22 109.14
CA GLU A 349 -56.64 -1.51 108.90
C GLU A 349 -57.76 -2.02 109.81
N LYS A 350 -57.98 -3.35 109.88
CA LYS A 350 -58.95 -3.95 110.80
C LYS A 350 -58.66 -3.61 112.24
N PHE A 351 -57.39 -3.69 112.65
CA PHE A 351 -56.97 -3.36 114.00
C PHE A 351 -57.25 -1.90 114.35
N LEU A 352 -56.89 -0.96 113.47
CA LEU A 352 -57.16 0.46 113.65
C LEU A 352 -58.67 0.75 113.66
N LEU A 353 -59.46 0.07 112.83
CA LEU A 353 -60.92 0.22 112.83
C LEU A 353 -61.53 -0.24 114.18
N ALA A 354 -61.12 -1.41 114.68
CA ALA A 354 -61.53 -1.91 115.99
C ALA A 354 -61.09 -0.98 117.14
N LEU A 355 -59.89 -0.41 117.05
CA LEU A 355 -59.39 0.59 118.00
C LEU A 355 -60.23 1.87 117.98
N ARG A 356 -60.67 2.31 116.80
CA ARG A 356 -61.52 3.49 116.63
C ARG A 356 -62.92 3.27 117.22
N GLU A 357 -63.45 2.06 117.08
CA GLU A 357 -64.74 1.66 117.67
C GLU A 357 -64.67 1.50 119.20
N GLN A 358 -63.51 1.11 119.73
CA GLN A 358 -63.31 0.89 121.17
C GLN A 358 -62.05 1.58 121.73
N PRO A 359 -62.01 2.93 121.78
CA PRO A 359 -60.81 3.69 122.15
C PRO A 359 -60.38 3.45 123.62
N GLY A 360 -61.32 3.16 124.52
CA GLY A 360 -61.05 2.91 125.94
C GLY A 360 -60.28 1.60 126.21
N THR A 361 -60.32 0.64 125.29
CA THR A 361 -59.64 -0.65 125.41
C THR A 361 -58.15 -0.50 125.15
N TRP A 362 -57.76 0.37 124.21
CA TRP A 362 -56.36 0.66 123.92
C TRP A 362 -55.65 1.39 125.04
N GLY A 363 -56.32 2.38 125.66
CA GLY A 363 -55.76 3.06 126.84
C GLY A 363 -55.40 2.09 127.97
N LYS A 364 -56.20 1.03 128.17
CA LYS A 364 -55.93 -0.04 129.14
C LYS A 364 -54.75 -0.93 128.71
N VAL A 365 -54.63 -1.25 127.42
CA VAL A 365 -53.50 -2.02 126.85
C VAL A 365 -52.20 -1.22 126.97
N LYS A 366 -52.20 0.05 126.55
CA LYS A 366 -51.06 0.98 126.67
C LYS A 366 -50.63 1.16 128.12
N ALA A 367 -51.58 1.29 129.06
CA ALA A 367 -51.29 1.37 130.50
C ALA A 367 -50.68 0.06 131.05
N LYS A 368 -51.09 -1.12 130.56
CA LYS A 368 -50.48 -2.41 130.94
C LYS A 368 -49.07 -2.57 130.37
N VAL A 369 -48.84 -2.17 129.12
CA VAL A 369 -47.54 -2.30 128.45
C VAL A 369 -46.54 -1.26 128.99
N GLY A 370 -46.96 -0.01 129.18
CA GLY A 370 -46.13 1.05 129.78
C GLY A 370 -45.73 0.78 131.23
N LYS A 371 -46.63 0.18 132.05
CA LYS A 371 -46.32 -0.21 133.44
C LYS A 371 -45.26 -1.31 133.55
N ARG A 372 -45.10 -2.18 132.54
CA ARG A 372 -44.02 -3.18 132.52
C ARG A 372 -42.66 -2.56 132.20
N HIS A 373 -42.62 -1.48 131.42
CA HIS A 373 -41.34 -0.83 131.07
C HIS A 373 -40.80 0.09 132.17
N THR A 374 -41.65 0.68 133.00
CA THR A 374 -41.22 1.43 134.19
C THR A 374 -40.90 0.55 135.39
N ALA A 375 -41.40 -0.69 135.44
CA ALA A 375 -41.08 -1.65 136.50
C ALA A 375 -39.73 -2.38 136.30
N GLY A 376 -39.15 -2.35 135.09
CA GLY A 376 -37.85 -2.96 134.77
C GLY A 376 -36.67 -1.99 134.71
N ARG A 377 -36.88 -0.69 134.98
CA ARG A 377 -35.82 0.30 135.21
C ARG A 377 -35.84 0.68 136.70
N LYS A 378 -35.32 -0.22 137.53
CA LYS A 378 -34.69 0.11 138.81
C LYS A 378 -33.31 -0.53 138.81
#